data_AF-T1GWT8-F1
#
_entry.id   AF-T1GWT8-F1
#
_cell.length_a   1.000
_cell.length_b   1.000
_cell.length_c   1.000
_cell.angle_alpha   90.00
_cell.angle_beta   90.00
_cell.angle_gamma   90.00
#
_symmetry.space_group_name_H-M   'P 1'
#
loop_
_entity.id
_entity.type
_entity.pdbx_description
1 polymer ?
#
loop_
_entity_poly.entity_id
_entity_poly.type
_entity_poly.pdbx_seq_one_letter_code
_entity_poly.pdbx_strand_id
1 'polypeptide(L)'
;MFHVLENSTSNAIHSKCFRIDRIFKAINEYITDIMGEYYITPPVISFVNIYEQTTCTIPVCFILSPGSDPTNELMKLAEQYGGGMGNFSHISLGQGQEKAAINLLNVSVRQGMWLMLQNGHLLISFIRSLEKQLEKIENPHPNFRLWITTDPTPTFPIGILQQSLK
;
A
#
# COMPACT_ATOMS: atom_id res chain seq x y z
N MET A 1 52.19 -17.52 -10.06
CA MET A 1 51.04 -16.72 -10.53
C MET A 1 50.08 -17.54 -11.40
N PHE A 2 49.75 -18.77 -11.00
CA PHE A 2 48.85 -19.65 -11.77
C PHE A 2 47.82 -20.42 -10.89
N HIS A 3 47.93 -20.35 -9.56
CA HIS A 3 47.05 -21.07 -8.63
C HIS A 3 45.86 -20.26 -8.08
N VAL A 4 45.73 -18.98 -8.46
CA VAL A 4 44.65 -18.09 -7.97
C VAL A 4 43.53 -17.91 -9.00
N LEU A 5 43.71 -18.39 -10.25
CA LEU A 5 42.74 -18.22 -11.32
C LEU A 5 41.74 -19.39 -11.47
N GLU A 6 42.03 -20.58 -10.94
CA GLU A 6 41.10 -21.73 -11.03
C GLU A 6 39.91 -21.68 -10.06
N ASN A 7 40.06 -21.04 -8.89
CA ASN A 7 38.94 -20.92 -7.94
C ASN A 7 37.91 -19.85 -8.35
N SER A 8 38.34 -18.82 -9.08
CA SER A 8 37.44 -17.76 -9.57
C SER A 8 36.61 -18.20 -10.78
N THR A 9 37.15 -19.08 -11.64
CA THR A 9 36.38 -19.62 -12.76
C THR A 9 35.33 -20.61 -12.28
N SER A 10 35.64 -21.51 -11.34
CA SER A 10 34.70 -22.51 -10.81
C SER A 10 33.45 -21.89 -10.15
N ASN A 11 33.61 -20.79 -9.41
CA ASN A 11 32.48 -20.03 -8.85
C ASN A 11 31.68 -19.29 -9.94
N ALA A 12 32.34 -18.82 -11.00
CA ALA A 12 31.68 -18.16 -12.11
C ALA A 12 30.87 -19.11 -13.02
N ILE A 13 31.25 -20.39 -13.12
CA ILE A 13 30.48 -21.40 -13.89
C ILE A 13 29.24 -21.88 -13.12
N HIS A 14 29.34 -22.07 -11.81
CA HIS A 14 28.16 -22.38 -10.97
C HIS A 14 27.11 -21.26 -11.03
N SER A 15 27.56 -20.01 -11.10
CA SER A 15 26.69 -18.83 -11.20
C SER A 15 26.09 -18.62 -12.59
N LYS A 16 26.68 -19.22 -13.64
CA LYS A 16 26.23 -19.12 -15.04
C LYS A 16 25.36 -20.28 -15.52
N CYS A 17 25.38 -21.43 -14.83
CA CYS A 17 24.55 -22.59 -15.20
C CYS A 17 23.08 -22.44 -14.75
N PHE A 18 22.81 -21.62 -13.75
CA PHE A 18 21.45 -21.30 -13.32
C PHE A 18 21.01 -19.99 -13.94
N ARG A 19 20.48 -20.05 -15.16
CA ARG A 19 19.77 -18.90 -15.71
C ARG A 19 18.54 -18.65 -14.84
N ILE A 20 18.53 -17.57 -14.09
CA ILE A 20 17.48 -17.21 -13.12
C ILE A 20 16.08 -17.29 -13.78
N ASP A 21 15.97 -16.90 -15.05
CA ASP A 21 14.72 -17.03 -15.83
C ASP A 21 14.20 -18.47 -15.94
N ARG A 22 15.09 -19.48 -16.04
CA ARG A 22 14.71 -20.89 -16.09
C ARG A 22 14.25 -21.39 -14.72
N ILE A 23 14.80 -20.84 -13.65
CA ILE A 23 14.35 -21.16 -12.28
C ILE A 23 12.94 -20.62 -12.05
N PHE A 24 12.68 -19.35 -12.39
CA PHE A 24 11.33 -18.78 -12.26
C PHE A 24 10.28 -19.57 -13.05
N LYS A 25 10.61 -19.94 -14.29
CA LYS A 25 9.74 -20.79 -15.10
C LYS A 25 9.50 -22.15 -14.46
N ALA A 26 10.54 -22.84 -14.02
CA ALA A 26 10.43 -24.16 -13.39
C ALA A 26 9.63 -24.13 -12.07
N ILE A 27 9.78 -23.06 -11.28
CA ILE A 27 8.99 -22.84 -10.06
C ILE A 27 7.52 -22.62 -10.40
N ASN A 28 7.22 -21.78 -11.39
CA ASN A 28 5.85 -21.52 -11.81
C ASN A 28 5.18 -22.79 -12.39
N GLU A 29 5.90 -23.57 -13.19
CA GLU A 29 5.44 -24.87 -13.71
C GLU A 29 5.14 -25.84 -12.56
N TYR A 30 6.04 -25.94 -11.58
CA TYR A 30 5.83 -26.78 -10.39
C TYR A 30 4.61 -26.36 -9.56
N ILE A 31 4.44 -25.06 -9.30
CA ILE A 31 3.27 -24.54 -8.57
C ILE A 31 1.99 -24.81 -9.35
N THR A 32 2.03 -24.64 -10.68
CA THR A 32 0.88 -24.90 -11.56
C THR A 32 0.49 -26.38 -11.55
N ASP A 33 1.46 -27.29 -11.61
CA ASP A 33 1.20 -28.73 -11.61
C ASP A 33 0.65 -29.25 -10.27
N ILE A 34 1.07 -28.66 -9.15
CA ILE A 34 0.67 -29.12 -7.80
C ILE A 34 -0.58 -28.39 -7.28
N MET A 35 -0.70 -27.08 -7.52
CA MET A 35 -1.72 -26.22 -6.90
C MET A 35 -2.65 -25.55 -7.93
N GLY A 36 -2.28 -25.56 -9.21
CA GLY A 36 -3.03 -24.92 -10.30
C GLY A 36 -2.56 -23.50 -10.63
N GLU A 37 -2.91 -23.04 -11.83
CA GLU A 37 -2.48 -21.77 -12.42
C GLU A 37 -2.92 -20.51 -11.63
N TYR A 38 -3.97 -20.65 -10.81
CA TYR A 38 -4.47 -19.60 -9.93
C TYR A 38 -3.38 -19.04 -8.99
N TYR A 39 -2.43 -19.88 -8.56
CA TYR A 39 -1.39 -19.49 -7.61
C TYR A 39 -0.16 -18.80 -8.25
N ILE A 40 -0.07 -18.79 -9.58
CA ILE A 40 0.99 -18.08 -10.31
C ILE A 40 0.49 -16.82 -11.02
N THR A 41 -0.83 -16.66 -11.15
CA THR A 41 -1.44 -15.49 -11.76
C THR A 41 -1.53 -14.37 -10.72
N PRO A 42 -0.92 -13.19 -10.96
CA PRO A 42 -1.07 -12.06 -10.05
C PRO A 42 -2.55 -11.71 -9.90
N PRO A 43 -3.07 -11.57 -8.67
CA PRO A 43 -4.46 -11.19 -8.48
C PRO A 43 -4.71 -9.80 -9.08
N VAL A 44 -5.79 -9.66 -9.85
CA VAL A 44 -6.23 -8.34 -10.32
C VAL A 44 -6.75 -7.56 -9.12
N ILE A 45 -6.11 -6.43 -8.82
CA ILE A 45 -6.51 -5.56 -7.72
C ILE A 45 -7.88 -4.94 -8.06
N SER A 46 -8.92 -5.36 -7.32
CA SER A 46 -10.26 -4.78 -7.41
C SER A 46 -10.47 -3.80 -6.26
N PHE A 47 -10.52 -2.50 -6.58
CA PHE A 47 -10.83 -1.45 -5.61
C PHE A 47 -12.20 -1.64 -4.94
N VAL A 48 -13.16 -2.21 -5.66
CA VAL A 48 -14.48 -2.55 -5.11
C VAL A 48 -14.35 -3.61 -4.02
N ASN A 49 -13.60 -4.68 -4.27
CA ASN A 49 -13.40 -5.75 -3.28
C ASN A 49 -12.62 -5.27 -2.06
N ILE A 50 -11.69 -4.32 -2.25
CA ILE A 50 -11.01 -3.67 -1.13
C ILE A 50 -12.02 -2.86 -0.33
N TYR A 51 -12.81 -2.00 -0.99
CA TYR A 51 -13.83 -1.17 -0.35
C TYR A 51 -14.84 -1.99 0.47
N GLU A 52 -15.28 -3.14 -0.01
CA GLU A 52 -16.21 -4.02 0.71
C GLU A 52 -15.66 -4.51 2.06
N GLN A 53 -14.33 -4.55 2.22
CA GLN A 53 -13.67 -4.92 3.47
C GLN A 53 -13.39 -3.71 4.38
N THR A 54 -13.54 -2.49 3.88
CA THR A 54 -13.23 -1.26 4.62
C THR A 54 -14.34 -0.86 5.59
N THR A 55 -13.93 -0.24 6.70
CA THR A 55 -14.84 0.35 7.69
C THR A 55 -14.45 1.79 8.00
N CYS A 56 -15.24 2.50 8.81
CA CYS A 56 -14.92 3.84 9.29
C CYS A 56 -13.81 3.90 10.34
N THR A 57 -13.30 2.75 10.80
CA THR A 57 -12.25 2.67 11.83
C THR A 57 -10.97 2.00 11.32
N ILE A 58 -11.05 1.23 10.23
CA ILE A 58 -9.92 0.50 9.65
C ILE A 58 -9.42 1.27 8.42
N PRO A 59 -8.23 1.93 8.49
CA PRO A 59 -7.63 2.56 7.33
C PRO A 59 -7.18 1.53 6.28
N VAL A 60 -6.97 2.00 5.05
CA VAL A 60 -6.32 1.23 3.97
C VAL A 60 -4.98 1.88 3.64
N CYS A 61 -3.92 1.08 3.55
CA CYS A 61 -2.58 1.56 3.24
C CYS A 61 -2.08 0.92 1.94
N PHE A 62 -1.98 1.71 0.88
CA PHE A 62 -1.38 1.31 -0.38
C PHE A 62 0.14 1.51 -0.34
N ILE A 63 0.88 0.41 -0.45
CA ILE A 63 2.32 0.41 -0.68
C ILE A 63 2.55 0.48 -2.18
N LEU A 64 3.01 1.64 -2.66
CA LEU A 64 3.11 1.92 -4.08
C LEU A 64 4.37 1.29 -4.69
N SER A 65 4.19 0.75 -5.90
CA SER A 65 5.30 0.49 -6.81
C SER A 65 5.63 1.78 -7.59
N PRO A 66 6.88 1.97 -8.05
CA PRO A 66 7.25 3.16 -8.82
C PRO A 66 6.30 3.39 -10.01
N GLY A 67 5.75 4.61 -10.12
CA GLY A 67 4.83 5.01 -11.19
C GLY A 67 3.37 4.58 -10.99
N SER A 68 3.02 3.93 -9.87
CA SER A 68 1.65 3.61 -9.50
C SER A 68 1.03 4.76 -8.69
N ASP A 69 -0.17 5.21 -9.06
CA ASP A 69 -0.95 6.18 -8.28
C ASP A 69 -2.44 5.79 -8.32
N PRO A 70 -3.04 5.36 -7.18
CA PRO A 70 -4.43 4.93 -7.12
C PRO A 70 -5.44 6.08 -6.98
N THR A 71 -5.00 7.34 -7.04
CA THR A 71 -5.86 8.50 -6.71
C THR A 71 -7.08 8.62 -7.62
N ASN A 72 -6.90 8.44 -8.93
CA ASN A 72 -8.00 8.59 -9.89
C ASN A 72 -9.03 7.44 -9.78
N GLU A 73 -8.55 6.23 -9.58
CA GLU A 73 -9.37 5.04 -9.37
C GLU A 73 -10.18 5.16 -8.08
N LEU A 74 -9.54 5.60 -6.99
CA LEU A 74 -10.22 5.88 -5.73
C LEU A 74 -11.24 7.00 -5.83
N MET A 75 -10.93 8.06 -6.59
CA MET A 75 -11.87 9.17 -6.80
C MET A 75 -13.14 8.71 -7.52
N LYS A 76 -13.00 7.89 -8.57
CA LYS A 76 -14.14 7.26 -9.26
C LYS A 76 -14.92 6.32 -8.35
N LEU A 77 -14.22 5.55 -7.51
CA LEU A 77 -14.85 4.66 -6.53
C LEU A 77 -15.64 5.45 -5.49
N ALA A 78 -15.08 6.55 -4.99
CA ALA A 78 -15.75 7.43 -4.03
C ALA A 78 -16.95 8.15 -4.63
N GLU A 79 -16.90 8.51 -5.92
CA GLU A 79 -18.05 9.05 -6.63
C GLU A 79 -19.20 8.02 -6.69
N GLN A 80 -18.87 6.75 -6.95
CA GLN A 80 -19.83 5.66 -7.08
C GLN A 80 -20.40 5.19 -5.73
N TYR A 81 -19.57 5.06 -4.69
CA TYR A 81 -19.93 4.43 -3.40
C TYR A 81 -19.85 5.38 -2.19
N GLY A 82 -19.12 6.48 -2.29
CA GLY A 82 -18.82 7.42 -1.20
C GLY A 82 -19.83 8.57 -1.06
N GLY A 83 -20.92 8.57 -1.82
CA GLY A 83 -21.96 9.62 -1.75
C GLY A 83 -21.78 10.78 -2.73
N GLY A 84 -21.02 10.58 -3.82
CA GLY A 84 -20.91 11.50 -4.96
C GLY A 84 -19.62 12.34 -5.00
N MET A 85 -19.44 13.11 -6.09
CA MET A 85 -18.21 13.84 -6.44
C MET A 85 -17.60 14.73 -5.33
N GLY A 86 -18.42 15.18 -4.35
CA GLY A 86 -17.97 16.08 -3.28
C GLY A 86 -17.43 15.39 -2.02
N ASN A 87 -17.58 14.08 -1.90
CA ASN A 87 -17.24 13.33 -0.68
C ASN A 87 -15.84 12.73 -0.67
N PHE A 88 -14.96 13.11 -1.60
CA PHE A 88 -13.57 12.67 -1.64
C PHE A 88 -12.62 13.85 -1.47
N SER A 89 -11.73 13.77 -0.49
CA SER A 89 -10.68 14.75 -0.24
C SER A 89 -9.33 14.06 -0.19
N HIS A 90 -8.29 14.69 -0.75
CA HIS A 90 -6.93 14.17 -0.70
C HIS A 90 -5.94 15.28 -0.33
N ILE A 91 -4.85 14.90 0.33
CA ILE A 91 -3.75 15.79 0.68
C ILE A 91 -2.43 15.04 0.56
N SER A 92 -1.45 15.62 -0.14
CA SER A 92 -0.10 15.10 -0.15
C SER A 92 0.63 15.52 1.12
N LEU A 93 1.11 14.54 1.87
CA LEU A 93 1.91 14.77 3.05
C LEU A 93 3.30 15.25 2.66
N GLY A 94 3.77 16.23 3.40
CA GLY A 94 5.05 16.90 3.22
C GLY A 94 5.26 17.88 4.37
N GLN A 95 6.44 18.51 4.40
CA GLN A 95 6.78 19.44 5.48
C GLN A 95 5.72 20.53 5.62
N GLY A 96 5.18 20.71 6.84
CA GLY A 96 4.19 21.74 7.16
C GLY A 96 2.73 21.37 6.89
N GLN A 97 2.46 20.15 6.40
CA GLN A 97 1.09 19.69 6.11
C GLN A 97 0.37 19.07 7.31
N GLU A 98 1.02 18.94 8.48
CA GLU A 98 0.48 18.26 9.66
C GLU A 98 -0.86 18.88 10.10
N LYS A 99 -0.90 20.21 10.22
CA LYS A 99 -2.11 20.92 10.66
C LYS A 99 -3.25 20.79 9.64
N ALA A 100 -2.93 20.90 8.35
CA ALA A 100 -3.91 20.76 7.29
C ALA A 100 -4.48 19.33 7.25
N ALA A 101 -3.63 18.31 7.37
CA ALA A 101 -4.03 16.91 7.41
C ALA A 101 -4.92 16.59 8.63
N ILE A 102 -4.60 17.10 9.82
CA ILE A 102 -5.45 16.93 11.02
C ILE A 102 -6.81 17.61 10.84
N ASN A 103 -6.82 18.83 10.31
CA ASN A 103 -8.08 19.54 10.06
C ASN A 103 -8.96 18.77 9.08
N LEU A 104 -8.37 18.29 7.99
CA LEU A 104 -9.08 17.52 6.97
C LEU A 104 -9.58 16.17 7.50
N LEU A 105 -8.78 15.49 8.33
CA LEU A 105 -9.19 14.28 9.06
C LEU A 105 -10.43 14.56 9.91
N ASN A 106 -10.37 15.58 10.77
CA ASN A 106 -11.47 15.92 11.67
C ASN A 106 -12.77 16.28 10.91
N VAL A 107 -12.66 17.00 9.79
CA VAL A 107 -13.81 17.33 8.95
C VAL A 107 -14.36 16.07 8.29
N SER A 108 -13.50 15.23 7.69
CA SER A 108 -13.89 14.01 6.98
C SER A 108 -14.57 13.00 7.90
N VAL A 109 -14.04 12.81 9.10
CA VAL A 109 -14.59 11.92 10.13
C VAL A 109 -16.01 12.33 10.53
N ARG A 110 -16.26 13.65 10.68
CA ARG A 110 -17.59 14.16 11.06
C ARG A 110 -18.59 14.11 9.90
N GLN A 111 -18.15 14.40 8.68
CA GLN A 111 -19.01 14.52 7.51
C GLN A 111 -19.17 13.20 6.75
N GLY A 112 -18.42 12.16 7.10
CA GLY A 112 -18.46 10.89 6.38
C GLY A 112 -17.76 10.91 5.04
N MET A 113 -16.84 11.85 4.82
CA MET A 113 -16.08 11.95 3.58
C MET A 113 -14.96 10.90 3.56
N TRP A 114 -14.50 10.56 2.37
CA TRP A 114 -13.30 9.77 2.17
C TRP A 114 -12.10 10.70 2.16
N LEU A 115 -11.08 10.34 2.95
CA LEU A 115 -9.82 11.06 3.02
C LEU A 115 -8.68 10.20 2.50
N MET A 116 -7.91 10.74 1.56
CA MET A 116 -6.65 10.15 1.12
C MET A 116 -5.46 10.98 1.59
N LEU A 117 -4.60 10.37 2.40
CA LEU A 117 -3.30 10.92 2.80
C LEU A 117 -2.24 10.37 1.85
N GLN A 118 -1.78 11.19 0.92
CA GLN A 118 -0.80 10.76 -0.07
C GLN A 118 0.62 10.88 0.49
N ASN A 119 1.53 10.02 0.03
CA ASN A 119 2.97 10.11 0.31
C ASN A 119 3.34 10.08 1.79
N GLY A 120 2.75 9.17 2.58
CA GLY A 120 2.98 9.03 4.02
C GLY A 120 4.45 8.88 4.42
N HIS A 121 5.28 8.26 3.58
CA HIS A 121 6.73 8.17 3.76
C HIS A 121 7.44 9.53 3.88
N LEU A 122 6.87 10.62 3.32
CA LEU A 122 7.44 11.96 3.40
C LEU A 122 7.19 12.64 4.75
N LEU A 123 6.27 12.11 5.58
CA LEU A 123 5.92 12.70 6.87
C LEU A 123 5.65 11.64 7.95
N ILE A 124 6.65 10.78 8.18
CA ILE A 124 6.59 9.67 9.15
C ILE A 124 6.20 10.10 10.56
N SER A 125 6.64 11.27 11.02
CA SER A 125 6.29 11.82 12.33
C SER A 125 4.78 12.02 12.46
N PHE A 126 4.13 12.52 11.42
CA PHE A 126 2.68 12.67 11.36
C PHE A 126 1.99 11.31 11.33
N ILE A 127 2.42 10.37 10.48
CA ILE A 127 1.82 9.02 10.42
C ILE A 127 1.90 8.31 11.78
N ARG A 128 2.99 8.48 12.53
CA ARG A 128 3.11 7.94 13.89
C ARG A 128 2.12 8.61 14.86
N SER A 129 1.86 9.90 14.70
CA SER A 129 0.85 10.59 15.51
C SER A 129 -0.57 10.24 15.10
N LEU A 130 -0.80 9.89 13.83
CA LEU A 130 -2.11 9.56 13.25
C LEU A 130 -2.75 8.38 13.98
N GLU A 131 -1.97 7.35 14.34
CA GLU A 131 -2.44 6.21 15.13
C GLU A 131 -3.16 6.66 16.41
N LYS A 132 -2.51 7.55 17.18
CA LYS A 132 -3.07 8.14 18.39
C LYS A 132 -4.25 9.07 18.13
N GLN A 133 -4.38 9.62 16.92
CA GLN A 133 -5.54 10.42 16.55
C GLN A 133 -6.73 9.52 16.23
N LEU A 134 -6.50 8.42 15.50
CA LEU A 134 -7.54 7.45 15.16
C LEU A 134 -8.14 6.79 16.41
N GLU A 135 -7.30 6.45 17.39
CA GLU A 135 -7.76 5.89 18.68
C GLU A 135 -8.67 6.85 19.48
N LYS A 136 -8.53 8.17 19.29
CA LYS A 136 -9.34 9.18 19.99
C LYS A 136 -10.68 9.45 19.32
N ILE A 137 -10.89 8.95 18.11
CA ILE A 137 -12.12 9.18 17.37
C ILE A 137 -13.21 8.30 17.98
N GLU A 138 -14.12 8.93 18.72
CA GLU A 138 -15.33 8.29 19.22
C GLU A 138 -16.47 8.46 18.22
N ASN A 139 -17.10 7.34 17.83
CA ASN A 139 -18.25 7.31 16.92
C ASN A 139 -18.01 8.02 15.56
N PRO A 140 -17.03 7.58 14.74
CA PRO A 140 -16.83 8.13 13.40
C PRO A 140 -18.06 7.95 12.53
N HIS A 141 -18.29 8.88 11.59
CA HIS A 141 -19.39 8.74 10.65
C HIS A 141 -19.26 7.41 9.87
N PRO A 142 -20.31 6.58 9.73
CA PRO A 142 -20.22 5.24 9.14
C PRO A 142 -19.65 5.19 7.71
N ASN A 143 -19.87 6.26 6.92
CA ASN A 143 -19.36 6.38 5.56
C ASN A 143 -17.91 6.87 5.46
N PHE A 144 -17.31 7.37 6.55
CA PHE A 144 -15.92 7.83 6.55
C PHE A 144 -15.01 6.68 6.13
N ARG A 145 -14.01 6.98 5.29
CA ARG A 145 -12.95 6.05 4.90
C ARG A 145 -11.63 6.77 4.88
N LEU A 146 -10.59 6.13 5.39
CA LEU A 146 -9.23 6.65 5.39
C LEU A 146 -8.34 5.80 4.49
N TRP A 147 -7.72 6.44 3.52
CA TRP A 147 -6.79 5.85 2.57
C TRP A 147 -5.43 6.51 2.76
N ILE A 148 -4.36 5.72 2.73
CA ILE A 148 -2.98 6.19 2.87
C ILE A 148 -2.19 5.63 1.70
N THR A 149 -1.40 6.45 1.02
CA THR A 149 -0.39 5.94 0.08
C THR A 149 1.01 6.16 0.61
N THR A 150 1.90 5.21 0.34
CA THR A 150 3.30 5.32 0.72
C THR A 150 4.19 4.52 -0.21
N ASP A 151 5.38 5.04 -0.48
CA ASP A 151 6.48 4.23 -0.98
C ASP A 151 6.99 3.32 0.16
N PRO A 152 7.58 2.16 -0.18
CA PRO A 152 8.20 1.28 0.80
C PRO A 152 9.33 2.00 1.53
N THR A 153 9.25 2.04 2.86
CA THR A 153 10.28 2.65 3.71
C THR A 153 10.47 1.85 5.00
N PRO A 154 11.72 1.60 5.44
CA PRO A 154 12.00 0.79 6.62
C PRO A 154 11.53 1.45 7.94
N THR A 155 11.24 2.75 7.92
CA THR A 155 10.85 3.52 9.10
C THR A 155 9.34 3.76 9.20
N PHE A 156 8.54 3.17 8.30
CA PHE A 156 7.09 3.33 8.33
C PHE A 156 6.51 2.77 9.64
N PRO A 157 5.61 3.50 10.34
CA PRO A 157 5.09 3.04 11.63
C PRO A 157 4.31 1.73 11.50
N ILE A 158 4.78 0.70 12.20
CA ILE A 158 4.18 -0.65 12.18
C ILE A 158 2.76 -0.64 12.74
N GLY A 159 2.46 0.21 13.72
CA GLY A 159 1.12 0.33 14.33
C GLY A 159 0.04 0.62 13.30
N ILE A 160 0.22 1.68 12.49
CA ILE A 160 -0.68 1.99 11.37
C ILE A 160 -0.77 0.82 10.39
N LEU A 161 0.34 0.18 10.03
CA LEU A 161 0.31 -0.96 9.12
C LEU A 161 -0.51 -2.12 9.71
N GLN A 162 -0.35 -2.45 10.98
CA GLN A 162 -1.10 -3.54 11.62
C GLN A 162 -2.59 -3.25 11.72
N GLN A 163 -2.97 -1.98 11.84
CA GLN A 163 -4.36 -1.53 11.88
C GLN A 163 -4.97 -1.35 10.47
N SER A 164 -4.18 -1.44 9.41
CA SER A 164 -4.63 -1.19 8.04
C SER A 164 -4.88 -2.47 7.26
N LEU A 165 -5.82 -2.41 6.32
CA LEU A 165 -5.81 -3.29 5.15
C LEU A 165 -4.64 -2.90 4.25
N LYS A 166 -3.92 -3.89 3.69
CA LYS A 166 -2.72 -3.70 2.87
C LYS A 166 -2.91 -4.38 1.52
#